data_AF-A0A853M134-F1
#
_entry.id   AF-A0A853M134-F1
#
_cell.length_a   1.000
_cell.length_b   1.000
_cell.length_c   1.000
_cell.angle_alpha   90.00
_cell.angle_beta   90.00
_cell.angle_gamma   90.00
#
_symmetry.space_group_name_H-M   'P 1'
#
loop_
_entity.id
_entity.type
_entity.pdbx_description
1 polymer ?
#
loop_
_entity_poly.entity_id
_entity_poly.type
_entity_poly.pdbx_seq_one_letter_code
_entity_poly.pdbx_strand_id
1 'polypeptide(L)'
;YSKVTETNYVTYGDEWIYAPDAVMMCPLFNGGVAQPMADLFSDELAAAITKHAPDGDMLTPEFRMWWKHMPDFRTVTPFECDAFDWGFVARDTYAGTLADGTVLELREWDYIWTNEDGHITRWDWFVDPDKWEQLLSLIGLEPKGLTSQQYTVNFLREGGVGS
;
A
#
# COMPACT_ATOMS: atom_id res chain seq x y z
N TYR A 1 0.34 -19.54 -9.74
CA TYR A 1 0.78 -20.35 -8.58
C TYR A 1 2.16 -19.88 -8.19
N SER A 2 2.26 -19.05 -7.16
CA SER A 2 3.55 -18.60 -6.63
C SER A 2 4.33 -19.80 -6.10
N LYS A 3 5.59 -19.94 -6.54
CA LYS A 3 6.53 -20.87 -5.92
C LYS A 3 7.15 -20.15 -4.74
N VAL A 4 7.04 -20.72 -3.56
CA VAL A 4 7.79 -20.28 -2.38
C VAL A 4 9.27 -20.49 -2.68
N THR A 5 9.98 -19.43 -3.03
CA THR A 5 11.45 -19.42 -3.11
C THR A 5 12.04 -19.11 -1.74
N GLU A 6 13.18 -19.76 -1.46
CA GLU A 6 13.81 -20.04 -0.16
C GLU A 6 14.30 -18.84 0.68
N THR A 7 13.76 -17.63 0.52
CA THR A 7 14.29 -16.42 1.16
C THR A 7 13.39 -15.80 2.25
N ASN A 8 12.23 -16.38 2.58
CA ASN A 8 11.21 -15.72 3.43
C ASN A 8 10.72 -14.35 2.92
N TYR A 9 11.06 -13.97 1.69
CA TYR A 9 10.62 -12.74 1.05
C TYR A 9 9.95 -13.09 -0.27
N VAL A 10 8.75 -12.54 -0.48
CA VAL A 10 8.10 -12.54 -1.78
C VAL A 10 8.52 -11.26 -2.48
N THR A 11 9.38 -11.37 -3.49
CA THR A 11 9.78 -10.21 -4.31
C THR A 11 8.86 -10.14 -5.53
N TYR A 12 7.98 -9.15 -5.57
CA TYR A 12 7.01 -8.90 -6.64
C TYR A 12 7.56 -8.03 -7.79
N GLY A 13 8.87 -8.05 -8.02
CA GLY A 13 9.54 -7.08 -8.92
C GLY A 13 9.14 -7.17 -10.39
N ASP A 14 8.83 -8.38 -10.88
CA ASP A 14 8.43 -8.62 -12.28
C ASP A 14 6.91 -8.84 -12.43
N GLU A 15 6.15 -8.84 -11.32
CA GLU A 15 4.74 -9.27 -11.32
C GLU A 15 3.75 -8.10 -11.46
N TRP A 16 4.16 -6.89 -11.05
CA TRP A 16 3.33 -5.68 -11.12
C TRP A 16 3.99 -4.66 -12.05
N ILE A 17 3.67 -4.74 -13.34
CA ILE A 17 4.21 -3.83 -14.36
C ILE A 17 3.17 -2.75 -14.65
N TYR A 18 3.53 -1.49 -14.43
CA TYR A 18 2.70 -0.34 -14.76
C TYR A 18 2.91 0.09 -16.21
N ALA A 19 1.82 0.39 -16.91
CA ALA A 19 1.90 1.08 -18.19
C ALA A 19 2.52 2.48 -18.01
N PRO A 20 3.20 3.05 -19.02
CA PRO A 20 3.83 4.37 -18.90
C PRO A 20 2.86 5.51 -18.56
N ASP A 21 1.58 5.33 -18.91
CA ASP A 21 0.47 6.25 -18.66
C ASP A 21 -0.42 5.81 -17.49
N ALA A 22 0.05 4.88 -16.66
CA ALA A 22 -0.70 4.39 -15.52
C ALA A 22 -1.08 5.52 -14.56
N VAL A 23 -2.30 5.44 -14.02
CA VAL A 23 -2.82 6.40 -13.04
C VAL A 23 -3.23 5.70 -11.75
N MET A 24 -3.17 6.43 -10.64
CA MET A 24 -3.71 6.02 -9.35
C MET A 24 -4.76 7.00 -8.86
N MET A 25 -5.79 6.48 -8.20
CA MET A 25 -6.82 7.27 -7.55
C MET A 25 -7.05 6.75 -6.13
N CYS A 26 -7.08 7.66 -5.17
CA CYS A 26 -7.53 7.36 -3.82
C CYS A 26 -8.30 8.56 -3.28
N PRO A 27 -9.58 8.41 -2.89
CA PRO A 27 -10.38 9.50 -2.33
C PRO A 27 -9.69 10.21 -1.15
N LEU A 28 -8.93 9.47 -0.34
CA LEU A 28 -8.28 9.97 0.88
C LEU A 28 -6.97 10.72 0.60
N PHE A 29 -6.27 10.43 -0.51
CA PHE A 29 -5.00 11.09 -0.84
C PHE A 29 -5.11 12.18 -1.90
N ASN A 30 -6.01 12.02 -2.88
CA ASN A 30 -6.10 12.91 -4.02
C ASN A 30 -7.53 13.37 -4.34
N GLY A 31 -8.44 13.27 -3.37
CA GLY A 31 -9.81 13.75 -3.50
C GLY A 31 -10.61 13.02 -4.57
N GLY A 32 -10.19 11.82 -4.95
CA GLY A 32 -10.85 11.01 -5.96
C GLY A 32 -10.45 11.33 -7.39
N VAL A 33 -9.41 12.15 -7.58
CA VAL A 33 -8.91 12.53 -8.90
C VAL A 33 -7.81 11.56 -9.30
N ALA A 34 -7.96 10.89 -10.45
CA ALA A 34 -6.90 10.05 -10.98
C ALA A 34 -5.65 10.88 -11.29
N GLN A 35 -4.51 10.45 -10.78
CA GLN A 35 -3.21 11.11 -10.93
C GLN A 35 -2.24 10.17 -11.64
N PRO A 36 -1.39 10.65 -12.56
CA PRO A 36 -0.33 9.83 -13.14
C PRO A 36 0.56 9.22 -12.05
N MET A 37 0.83 7.92 -12.14
CA MET A 37 1.73 7.21 -11.22
C MET A 37 3.14 7.81 -11.26
N ALA A 38 3.58 8.28 -12.43
CA ALA A 38 4.85 8.98 -12.59
C ALA A 38 4.96 10.25 -11.71
N ASP A 39 3.84 10.96 -11.49
CA ASP A 39 3.81 12.18 -10.67
C ASP A 39 3.85 11.86 -9.15
N LEU A 40 3.59 10.61 -8.77
CA LEU A 40 3.77 10.16 -7.39
C LEU A 40 5.25 10.02 -7.02
N PHE A 41 6.15 9.93 -7.99
CA PHE A 41 7.58 9.79 -7.76
C PHE A 41 8.29 11.14 -7.60
N SER A 42 8.23 11.70 -6.39
CA SER A 42 8.95 12.94 -6.05
C SER A 42 10.43 12.72 -5.68
N ASP A 43 11.26 13.76 -5.75
CA ASP A 43 12.66 13.71 -5.32
C ASP A 43 12.80 13.30 -3.84
N GLU A 44 11.88 13.74 -2.98
CA GLU A 44 11.85 13.33 -1.56
C GLU A 44 11.57 11.84 -1.43
N LEU A 45 10.59 11.33 -2.19
CA LEU A 45 10.27 9.91 -2.20
C LEU A 45 11.44 9.08 -2.74
N ALA A 46 12.07 9.51 -3.83
CA ALA A 46 13.25 8.84 -4.40
C ALA A 46 14.40 8.75 -3.39
N ALA A 47 14.66 9.84 -2.65
CA ALA A 47 15.64 9.86 -1.58
C ALA A 47 15.27 8.94 -0.42
N ALA A 48 13.99 8.90 -0.03
CA ALA A 48 13.48 8.02 1.02
C ALA A 48 13.64 6.54 0.63
N ILE A 49 13.25 6.16 -0.60
CA ILE A 49 13.40 4.80 -1.13
C ILE A 49 14.88 4.40 -1.13
N THR A 50 15.75 5.24 -1.70
CA THR A 50 17.20 4.96 -1.76
C THR A 50 17.79 4.68 -0.37
N LYS A 51 17.31 5.41 0.65
CA LYS A 51 17.81 5.30 2.01
C LYS A 51 17.20 4.14 2.79
N HIS A 52 15.89 3.90 2.65
CA HIS A 52 15.11 3.06 3.55
C HIS A 52 14.58 1.77 2.88
N ALA A 53 14.57 1.69 1.56
CA ALA A 53 14.18 0.50 0.78
C ALA A 53 15.13 0.33 -0.44
N PRO A 54 16.45 0.17 -0.22
CA PRO A 54 17.45 0.13 -1.30
C PRO A 54 17.31 -1.09 -2.23
N ASP A 55 16.57 -2.11 -1.80
CA ASP A 55 16.21 -3.30 -2.58
C ASP A 55 14.94 -3.10 -3.42
N GLY A 56 14.27 -1.95 -3.30
CA GLY A 56 13.04 -1.63 -4.01
C GLY A 56 11.76 -2.15 -3.33
N ASP A 57 11.85 -2.83 -2.19
CA ASP A 57 10.67 -3.30 -1.44
C ASP A 57 10.08 -2.16 -0.60
N MET A 58 9.04 -1.53 -1.13
CA MET A 58 8.34 -0.44 -0.46
C MET A 58 7.23 -0.91 0.49
N LEU A 59 6.71 -2.13 0.34
CA LEU A 59 5.56 -2.59 1.12
C LEU A 59 5.96 -3.23 2.45
N THR A 60 7.06 -3.98 2.50
CA THR A 60 7.56 -4.54 3.78
C THR A 60 7.76 -3.45 4.86
N PRO A 61 8.33 -2.26 4.54
CA PRO A 61 8.37 -1.13 5.46
C PRO A 61 7.02 -0.74 6.06
N GLU A 62 5.95 -0.71 5.27
CA GLU A 62 4.61 -0.39 5.74
C GLU A 62 4.12 -1.38 6.81
N PHE A 63 4.23 -2.68 6.55
CA PHE A 63 3.86 -3.70 7.53
C PHE A 63 4.72 -3.63 8.81
N ARG A 64 6.02 -3.36 8.67
CA ARG A 64 6.91 -3.19 9.83
C ARG A 64 6.54 -1.98 10.68
N MET A 65 6.16 -0.87 10.05
CA MET A 65 5.62 0.29 10.77
C MET A 65 4.39 -0.12 11.57
N TRP A 66 3.42 -0.83 10.96
CA TRP A 66 2.24 -1.30 11.68
C TRP A 66 2.57 -2.25 12.83
N TRP A 67 3.53 -3.17 12.66
CA TRP A 67 3.97 -4.09 13.71
C TRP A 67 4.60 -3.42 14.93
N LYS A 68 5.12 -2.19 14.81
CA LYS A 68 5.58 -1.41 15.97
C LYS A 68 4.42 -1.07 16.92
N HIS A 69 3.21 -0.92 16.39
CA HIS A 69 2.01 -0.57 17.15
C HIS A 69 1.09 -1.76 17.43
N MET A 70 1.03 -2.71 16.50
CA MET A 70 0.17 -3.90 16.52
C MET A 70 0.98 -5.13 16.06
N PRO A 71 1.71 -5.81 16.97
CA PRO A 71 2.61 -6.91 16.60
C PRO A 71 1.94 -8.11 15.91
N ASP A 72 0.62 -8.23 16.01
CA ASP A 72 -0.21 -9.27 15.38
C ASP A 72 -0.89 -8.81 14.08
N PHE A 73 -0.58 -7.60 13.58
CA PHE A 73 -1.18 -7.03 12.38
C PHE A 73 -0.96 -7.92 11.15
N ARG A 74 -2.04 -8.31 10.47
CA ARG A 74 -2.02 -9.20 9.31
C ARG A 74 -3.32 -9.17 8.55
N THR A 75 -3.33 -9.71 7.33
CA THR A 75 -4.57 -10.03 6.62
C THR A 75 -5.34 -11.10 7.41
N VAL A 76 -6.60 -10.83 7.71
CA VAL A 76 -7.50 -11.69 8.50
C VAL A 76 -8.62 -12.34 7.68
N THR A 77 -8.77 -11.93 6.42
CA THR A 77 -9.56 -12.63 5.41
C THR A 77 -8.65 -13.46 4.52
N PRO A 78 -9.16 -14.51 3.84
CA PRO A 78 -8.49 -15.02 2.65
C PRO A 78 -8.27 -13.88 1.66
N PHE A 79 -7.16 -13.91 0.91
CA PHE A 79 -6.92 -12.98 -0.18
C PHE A 79 -7.99 -13.20 -1.25
N GLU A 80 -8.90 -12.24 -1.42
CA GLU A 80 -9.96 -12.30 -2.43
C GLU A 80 -9.53 -11.50 -3.65
N CYS A 81 -9.41 -12.19 -4.79
CA CYS A 81 -9.09 -11.56 -6.07
C CYS A 81 -10.04 -12.08 -7.15
N ASP A 82 -10.88 -11.19 -7.66
CA ASP A 82 -11.85 -11.47 -8.72
C ASP A 82 -11.33 -10.89 -10.03
N ALA A 83 -11.12 -11.76 -11.03
CA ALA A 83 -10.69 -11.33 -12.37
C ALA A 83 -11.87 -10.97 -13.27
N PHE A 84 -11.67 -9.97 -14.12
CA PHE A 84 -12.62 -9.43 -15.09
C PHE A 84 -11.95 -9.26 -16.45
N ASP A 85 -12.74 -8.95 -17.48
CA ASP A 85 -12.23 -8.68 -18.83
C ASP A 85 -11.38 -7.41 -18.94
N TRP A 86 -11.56 -6.47 -18.00
CA TRP A 86 -10.83 -5.20 -17.94
C TRP A 86 -9.67 -5.19 -16.92
N GLY A 87 -9.50 -6.24 -16.12
CA GLY A 87 -8.52 -6.26 -15.02
C GLY A 87 -8.98 -7.15 -13.86
N PHE A 88 -8.79 -6.70 -12.63
CA PHE A 88 -9.18 -7.47 -11.44
C PHE A 88 -9.51 -6.56 -10.25
N VAL A 89 -10.21 -7.13 -9.27
CA VAL A 89 -10.48 -6.49 -7.99
C VAL A 89 -9.84 -7.31 -6.88
N ALA A 90 -9.01 -6.69 -6.05
CA ALA A 90 -8.52 -7.29 -4.81
C ALA A 90 -9.31 -6.73 -3.61
N ARG A 91 -9.62 -7.60 -2.65
CA ARG A 91 -10.30 -7.23 -1.40
C ARG A 91 -9.59 -7.88 -0.25
N ASP A 92 -9.08 -7.05 0.65
CA ASP A 92 -8.35 -7.50 1.82
C ASP A 92 -8.91 -6.86 3.08
N THR A 93 -8.85 -7.60 4.18
CA THR A 93 -9.09 -7.04 5.51
C THR A 93 -7.86 -7.29 6.35
N TYR A 94 -7.25 -6.21 6.82
CA TYR A 94 -6.16 -6.24 7.78
C TYR A 94 -6.68 -5.97 9.18
N ALA A 95 -6.13 -6.65 10.18
CA ALA A 95 -6.44 -6.32 11.56
C ALA A 95 -5.24 -6.56 12.48
N GLY A 96 -5.18 -5.79 13.56
CA GLY A 96 -4.19 -5.89 14.62
C GLY A 96 -4.71 -5.36 15.95
N THR A 97 -4.00 -5.67 17.03
CA THR A 97 -4.39 -5.37 18.41
C THR A 97 -3.45 -4.35 19.03
N LEU A 98 -4.00 -3.24 19.53
CA LEU A 98 -3.27 -2.22 20.28
C LEU A 98 -2.89 -2.72 21.68
N ALA A 99 -1.94 -2.02 22.32
CA ALA A 99 -1.47 -2.36 23.67
C ALA A 99 -2.56 -2.33 24.75
N ASP A 100 -3.64 -1.57 24.54
CA ASP A 100 -4.79 -1.49 25.45
C ASP A 100 -5.85 -2.58 25.20
N GLY A 101 -5.63 -3.46 24.22
CA GLY A 101 -6.53 -4.53 23.82
C GLY A 101 -7.56 -4.13 22.76
N THR A 102 -7.56 -2.89 22.28
CA THR A 102 -8.41 -2.46 21.17
C THR A 102 -7.99 -3.15 19.87
N VAL A 103 -8.95 -3.73 19.14
CA VAL A 103 -8.71 -4.30 17.81
C VAL A 103 -9.06 -3.27 16.75
N LEU A 104 -8.12 -2.98 15.85
CA LEU A 104 -8.35 -2.19 14.65
C LEU A 104 -8.46 -3.11 13.43
N GLU A 105 -9.46 -2.85 12.60
CA GLU A 105 -9.73 -3.56 11.35
C GLU A 105 -9.77 -2.52 10.23
N LEU A 106 -9.05 -2.76 9.15
CA LEU A 106 -9.04 -1.97 7.93
C LEU A 106 -9.45 -2.86 6.76
N ARG A 107 -10.52 -2.48 6.08
CA ARG A 107 -10.93 -3.11 4.82
C ARG A 107 -10.42 -2.28 3.67
N GLU A 108 -9.90 -2.97 2.68
CA GLU A 108 -9.27 -2.43 1.50
C GLU A 108 -9.90 -3.04 0.25
N TRP A 109 -10.13 -2.19 -0.74
CA TRP A 109 -10.59 -2.58 -2.07
C TRP A 109 -9.72 -1.90 -3.12
N ASP A 110 -9.10 -2.72 -3.95
CA ASP A 110 -8.33 -2.28 -5.10
C ASP A 110 -9.06 -2.65 -6.37
N TYR A 111 -9.35 -1.67 -7.20
CA TYR A 111 -9.82 -1.89 -8.57
C TYR A 111 -8.64 -1.61 -9.49
N ILE A 112 -8.19 -2.65 -10.19
CA ILE A 112 -6.96 -2.60 -10.97
C ILE A 112 -7.31 -2.94 -12.41
N TRP A 113 -7.08 -1.99 -13.31
CA TRP A 113 -7.26 -2.17 -14.75
C TRP A 113 -5.95 -2.51 -15.42
N THR A 114 -6.02 -3.41 -16.40
CA THR A 114 -4.86 -3.85 -17.17
C THR A 114 -5.10 -3.71 -18.67
N ASN A 115 -4.04 -3.43 -19.44
CA ASN A 115 -4.09 -3.47 -20.91
C ASN A 115 -3.93 -4.91 -21.45
N GLU A 116 -3.89 -5.07 -22.77
CA GLU A 116 -3.74 -6.38 -23.44
C GLU A 116 -2.42 -7.10 -23.12
N ASP A 117 -1.38 -6.36 -22.73
CA ASP A 117 -0.09 -6.90 -22.31
C ASP A 117 -0.09 -7.32 -20.82
N GLY A 118 -1.20 -7.10 -20.10
CA GLY A 118 -1.31 -7.35 -18.66
C GLY A 118 -0.66 -6.26 -17.79
N HIS A 119 -0.27 -5.13 -18.37
CA HIS A 119 0.28 -4.00 -17.60
C HIS A 119 -0.83 -3.17 -16.97
N ILE A 120 -0.62 -2.73 -15.74
CA ILE A 120 -1.57 -1.93 -14.97
C ILE A 120 -1.67 -0.53 -15.56
N THR A 121 -2.87 -0.15 -15.99
CA THR A 121 -3.17 1.18 -16.55
C THR A 121 -3.87 2.08 -15.53
N ARG A 122 -4.54 1.50 -14.53
CA ARG A 122 -5.22 2.25 -13.47
C ARG A 122 -5.29 1.44 -12.20
N TRP A 123 -5.06 2.10 -11.07
CA TRP A 123 -5.25 1.55 -9.73
C TRP A 123 -6.11 2.49 -8.89
N ASP A 124 -7.32 2.07 -8.55
CA ASP A 124 -8.20 2.79 -7.65
C ASP A 124 -8.20 2.10 -6.28
N TRP A 125 -7.70 2.79 -5.27
CA TRP A 125 -7.53 2.28 -3.91
C TRP A 125 -8.56 2.90 -2.97
N PHE A 126 -9.29 2.04 -2.27
CA PHE A 126 -10.32 2.44 -1.30
C PHE A 126 -10.13 1.72 0.02
N VAL A 127 -10.32 2.47 1.10
CA VAL A 127 -10.39 1.92 2.46
C VAL A 127 -11.51 2.58 3.24
N ASP A 128 -11.95 1.94 4.32
CA ASP A 128 -12.94 2.52 5.26
C ASP A 128 -12.37 3.82 5.91
N PRO A 129 -12.95 5.01 5.65
CA PRO A 129 -12.35 6.28 6.09
C PRO A 129 -12.18 6.40 7.61
N ASP A 130 -13.21 6.05 8.39
CA ASP A 130 -13.16 6.14 9.86
C ASP A 130 -12.07 5.23 10.46
N LYS A 131 -11.78 4.11 9.80
CA LYS A 131 -10.73 3.15 10.21
C LYS A 131 -9.35 3.63 9.80
N TRP A 132 -9.26 4.21 8.60
CA TRP A 132 -8.04 4.82 8.11
C TRP A 132 -7.58 5.98 8.98
N GLU A 133 -8.49 6.88 9.38
CA GLU A 133 -8.15 8.02 10.26
C GLU A 133 -7.61 7.55 11.62
N GLN A 134 -8.16 6.47 12.18
CA GLN A 134 -7.65 5.87 13.43
C GLN A 134 -6.23 5.34 13.26
N LEU A 135 -5.94 4.67 12.14
CA LEU A 135 -4.60 4.16 11.83
C LEU A 135 -3.60 5.29 11.60
N LEU A 136 -3.96 6.32 10.84
CA LEU A 136 -3.11 7.49 10.62
C LEU A 136 -2.74 8.19 11.93
N SER A 137 -3.67 8.26 12.89
CA SER A 137 -3.39 8.81 14.22
C SER A 137 -2.32 8.03 14.99
N LEU A 138 -2.17 6.71 14.78
CA LEU A 138 -1.15 5.91 15.46
C LEU A 138 0.26 6.29 15.03
N ILE A 139 0.40 6.67 13.75
CA ILE A 139 1.67 7.02 13.11
C ILE A 139 1.87 8.54 13.01
N GLY A 140 1.02 9.32 13.69
CA GLY A 140 1.14 10.77 13.81
C GLY A 140 0.85 11.56 12.54
N LEU A 141 0.13 10.98 11.58
CA LEU A 141 -0.26 11.66 10.34
C LEU A 141 -1.67 12.27 10.44
N GLU A 142 -1.82 13.49 9.94
CA GLU A 142 -3.10 14.18 9.80
C GLU A 142 -3.77 13.78 8.48
N PRO A 143 -4.99 13.21 8.49
CA PRO A 143 -5.67 12.79 7.26
C PRO A 143 -5.92 13.94 6.28
N LYS A 144 -6.23 15.13 6.80
CA LYS A 144 -6.62 16.26 5.96
C LYS A 144 -5.44 16.77 5.12
N GLY A 145 -5.53 16.52 3.81
CA GLY A 145 -4.54 16.98 2.85
C GLY A 145 -3.29 16.10 2.78
N LEU A 146 -3.33 14.93 3.42
CA LEU A 146 -2.28 13.92 3.30
C LEU A 146 -2.20 13.44 1.85
N THR A 147 -1.00 13.44 1.28
CA THR A 147 -0.77 12.86 -0.05
C THR A 147 -0.24 11.44 0.05
N SER A 148 -0.40 10.66 -1.04
CA SER A 148 0.17 9.31 -1.11
C SER A 148 1.69 9.34 -0.89
N GLN A 149 2.39 10.33 -1.45
CA GLN A 149 3.85 10.46 -1.28
C GLN A 149 4.23 10.71 0.18
N GLN A 150 3.49 11.55 0.90
CA GLN A 150 3.75 11.82 2.31
C GLN A 150 3.53 10.57 3.16
N TYR A 151 2.45 9.83 2.89
CA TYR A 151 2.19 8.55 3.53
C TYR A 151 3.31 7.54 3.28
N THR A 152 3.72 7.38 2.01
CA THR A 152 4.83 6.49 1.61
C THR A 152 6.15 6.88 2.27
N VAL A 153 6.53 8.16 2.24
CA VAL A 153 7.75 8.62 2.90
C VAL A 153 7.70 8.35 4.40
N ASN A 154 6.54 8.50 5.05
CA ASN A 154 6.38 8.21 6.46
C ASN A 154 6.64 6.73 6.77
N PHE A 155 5.96 5.81 6.09
CA PHE A 155 6.14 4.39 6.39
C PHE A 155 7.55 3.89 6.03
N LEU A 156 8.20 4.48 5.01
CA LEU A 156 9.58 4.16 4.68
C LEU A 156 10.52 4.56 5.82
N ARG A 157 10.31 5.73 6.42
CA ARG A 157 11.09 6.18 7.58
C ARG A 157 10.84 5.32 8.81
N GLU A 158 9.59 4.91 9.03
CA GLU A 158 9.18 4.19 10.23
C GLU A 158 9.40 2.67 10.17
N GLY A 159 9.43 2.03 9.00
CA GLY A 159 9.61 0.58 8.93
C GLY A 159 10.68 0.09 7.96
N GLY A 160 11.35 1.01 7.26
CA GLY A 160 12.41 0.68 6.33
C GLY A 160 13.74 0.32 7.00
N VAL A 161 14.76 0.07 6.19
CA VAL A 161 16.11 -0.20 6.67
C VAL A 161 16.60 0.97 7.53
N GLY A 162 17.10 0.64 8.74
CA GLY A 162 17.64 1.60 9.70
C GLY A 162 16.60 2.29 10.61
N SER A 163 15.33 1.87 10.56
CA SER A 163 14.24 2.33 11.45
C SER A 163 14.15 1.58 12.78
#